data_AF-A0A970PIG5-F1
#
_entry.id   AF-A0A970PIG5-F1
#
_cell.length_a   1.000
_cell.length_b   1.000
_cell.length_c   1.000
_cell.angle_alpha   90.00
_cell.angle_beta   90.00
_cell.angle_gamma   90.00
#
_symmetry.space_group_name_H-M   'P 1'
#
loop_
_entity.id
_entity.type
_entity.pdbx_description
1 polymer ?
#
loop_
_entity_poly.entity_id
_entity_poly.type
_entity_poly.pdbx_seq_one_letter_code
_entity_poly.pdbx_strand_id
1 'polypeptide(L)'
;MVRFVNENQYWSEDQTHAYQLQRLKLLVTHVYYKVPHYRKVMQELGMEPGDIRSLADLQRFPIIGKSDVRANPDDFLASDFQTHRPLPRSSGGTTGIPFKYYNDTASWGLNWATKIRAFGWGGYHLGRDKIAILKGGSMYNEGKISLKARLWRWTQRNYSFNIMSMSDEQMNMYAQDMASQKIRFMRGYPSATSSFA
;
A
#
# COMPACT_ATOMS: atom_id res chain seq x y z
N MET A 1 -7.38 4.66 -12.30
CA MET A 1 -7.12 4.58 -10.84
C MET A 1 -6.91 5.95 -10.21
N VAL A 2 -5.93 6.77 -10.63
CA VAL A 2 -5.71 8.11 -10.05
C VAL A 2 -6.94 9.03 -10.18
N ARG A 3 -7.52 9.10 -11.38
CA ARG A 3 -8.77 9.84 -11.62
C ARG A 3 -9.89 9.42 -10.64
N PHE A 4 -10.15 8.12 -10.57
CA PHE A 4 -11.15 7.54 -9.67
C PHE A 4 -10.96 7.94 -8.20
N VAL A 5 -9.75 7.83 -7.64
CA VAL A 5 -9.53 8.19 -6.23
C VAL A 5 -9.60 9.70 -5.99
N ASN A 6 -9.31 10.53 -6.99
CA ASN A 6 -9.44 11.99 -6.91
C ASN A 6 -10.89 12.45 -7.05
N GLU A 7 -11.73 11.72 -7.77
CA GLU A 7 -13.16 12.02 -7.86
C GLU A 7 -13.88 11.54 -6.59
N ASN A 8 -13.56 10.35 -6.10
CA ASN A 8 -14.29 9.73 -4.98
C ASN A 8 -14.07 10.36 -3.62
N GLN A 9 -13.08 11.24 -3.47
CA GLN A 9 -12.85 11.97 -2.22
C GLN A 9 -13.93 13.04 -1.95
N TYR A 10 -14.71 13.40 -2.97
CA TYR A 10 -15.80 14.37 -2.89
C TYR A 10 -17.18 13.71 -2.93
N TRP A 11 -17.24 12.38 -2.84
CA TRP A 11 -18.49 11.68 -2.73
C TRP A 11 -19.18 12.02 -1.41
N SER A 12 -20.50 12.13 -1.47
CA SER A 12 -21.34 12.13 -0.27
C SER A 12 -21.18 10.82 0.50
N GLU A 13 -21.63 10.83 1.76
CA GLU A 13 -21.69 9.64 2.60
C GLU A 13 -22.52 8.54 1.94
N ASP A 14 -23.70 8.87 1.39
CA ASP A 14 -24.56 7.93 0.68
C ASP A 14 -23.89 7.29 -0.53
N GLN A 15 -23.21 8.08 -1.37
CA GLN A 15 -22.44 7.57 -2.51
C GLN A 15 -21.32 6.63 -2.06
N THR A 16 -20.63 6.99 -0.98
CA THR A 16 -19.54 6.19 -0.40
C THR A 16 -20.07 4.87 0.15
N HIS A 17 -21.14 4.90 0.92
CA HIS A 17 -21.78 3.71 1.50
C HIS A 17 -22.35 2.79 0.42
N ALA A 18 -23.03 3.34 -0.58
CA ALA A 18 -23.54 2.56 -1.71
C ALA A 18 -22.42 1.85 -2.46
N TYR A 19 -21.31 2.56 -2.76
CA TYR A 19 -20.15 1.96 -3.40
C TYR A 19 -19.49 0.89 -2.54
N GLN A 20 -19.28 1.16 -1.25
CA GLN A 20 -18.71 0.18 -0.31
C GLN A 20 -19.56 -1.08 -0.22
N LEU A 21 -20.88 -0.95 -0.09
CA LEU A 21 -21.80 -2.10 -0.04
C LEU A 21 -21.77 -2.91 -1.33
N GLN A 22 -21.76 -2.23 -2.49
CA GLN A 22 -21.62 -2.90 -3.79
C GLN A 22 -20.31 -3.70 -3.86
N ARG A 23 -19.18 -3.10 -3.46
CA ARG A 23 -17.88 -3.77 -3.46
C ARG A 23 -17.80 -4.90 -2.44
N LEU A 24 -18.43 -4.74 -1.27
CA LEU A 24 -18.49 -5.76 -0.24
C LEU A 24 -19.24 -7.00 -0.73
N LYS A 25 -20.41 -6.83 -1.37
CA LYS A 25 -21.18 -7.96 -1.94
C LYS A 25 -20.39 -8.74 -2.98
N LEU A 26 -19.63 -8.05 -3.83
CA LEU A 26 -18.73 -8.69 -4.80
C LEU A 26 -17.59 -9.44 -4.10
N LEU A 27 -16.99 -8.84 -3.07
CA LEU A 27 -15.91 -9.45 -2.31
C LEU A 27 -16.39 -10.71 -1.56
N VAL A 28 -17.51 -10.63 -0.84
CA VAL A 28 -18.08 -11.75 -0.08
C VAL A 28 -18.43 -12.91 -1.02
N THR A 29 -19.09 -12.61 -2.15
CA THR A 29 -19.34 -13.61 -3.19
C THR A 29 -18.04 -14.27 -3.65
N HIS A 30 -17.02 -13.47 -3.98
CA HIS A 30 -15.73 -14.00 -4.42
C HIS A 30 -15.08 -14.89 -3.37
N VAL A 31 -14.96 -14.44 -2.12
CA VAL A 31 -14.26 -15.21 -1.08
C VAL A 31 -15.02 -16.47 -0.68
N TYR A 32 -16.35 -16.44 -0.68
CA TYR A 32 -17.17 -17.64 -0.46
C TYR A 32 -16.89 -18.72 -1.51
N TYR A 33 -16.80 -18.33 -2.79
CA TYR A 33 -16.60 -19.30 -3.87
C TYR A 33 -15.13 -19.62 -4.16
N LYS A 34 -14.17 -18.81 -3.73
CA LYS A 34 -12.77 -18.98 -4.15
C LYS A 34 -11.78 -19.17 -3.01
N VAL A 35 -12.09 -18.80 -1.77
CA VAL A 35 -11.14 -18.82 -0.66
C VAL A 35 -11.60 -19.83 0.41
N PRO A 36 -10.88 -20.94 0.63
CA PRO A 36 -11.29 -22.01 1.54
C PRO A 36 -11.66 -21.53 2.96
N HIS A 37 -10.83 -20.68 3.56
CA HIS A 37 -11.05 -20.15 4.91
C HIS A 37 -12.40 -19.44 5.04
N TYR A 38 -12.68 -18.48 4.16
CA TYR A 38 -13.90 -17.68 4.24
C TYR A 38 -15.15 -18.50 3.91
N ARG A 39 -15.05 -19.48 2.99
CA ARG A 39 -16.15 -20.42 2.75
C ARG A 39 -16.51 -21.18 4.04
N LYS A 40 -15.50 -21.75 4.71
CA LYS A 40 -15.69 -22.49 5.95
C LYS A 40 -16.33 -21.62 7.04
N VAL A 41 -15.79 -20.42 7.27
CA VAL A 41 -16.33 -19.46 8.26
C VAL A 41 -17.79 -19.13 7.96
N MET A 42 -18.14 -18.84 6.70
CA MET A 42 -19.52 -18.52 6.35
C MET A 42 -20.46 -19.71 6.53
N GLN A 43 -20.03 -20.92 6.18
CA GLN A 43 -20.81 -22.15 6.41
C GLN A 43 -21.04 -22.43 7.90
N GLU A 44 -20.03 -22.23 8.75
CA GLU A 44 -20.15 -22.35 10.21
C GLU A 44 -21.11 -21.32 10.81
N LEU A 45 -21.18 -20.12 10.23
CA LEU A 45 -22.12 -19.06 10.61
C LEU A 45 -23.53 -19.26 10.01
N GLY A 46 -23.74 -20.27 9.18
CA GLY A 46 -24.98 -20.48 8.43
C GLY A 46 -25.31 -19.33 7.47
N MET A 47 -24.28 -18.72 6.87
CA MET A 47 -24.39 -17.56 5.97
C MET A 47 -24.09 -17.90 4.53
N GLU A 48 -24.85 -17.28 3.63
CA GLU A 48 -24.58 -17.23 2.19
C GLU A 48 -24.26 -15.80 1.73
N PRO A 49 -23.62 -15.62 0.55
CA PRO A 49 -23.31 -14.28 0.03
C PRO A 49 -24.53 -13.34 -0.08
N GLY A 50 -25.72 -13.89 -0.35
CA GLY A 50 -26.98 -13.14 -0.45
C GLY A 50 -27.49 -12.54 0.87
N ASP A 51 -26.92 -12.97 2.01
CA ASP A 51 -27.30 -12.49 3.33
C ASP A 51 -26.64 -11.15 3.68
N ILE A 52 -25.63 -10.71 2.92
CA ILE A 52 -24.99 -9.41 3.13
C ILE A 52 -25.88 -8.30 2.56
N ARG A 53 -26.56 -7.58 3.44
CA ARG A 53 -27.51 -6.51 3.09
C ARG A 53 -26.99 -5.12 3.44
N SER A 54 -26.03 -5.02 4.36
CA SER A 54 -25.45 -3.79 4.87
C SER A 54 -23.96 -3.95 5.21
N LEU A 55 -23.27 -2.85 5.47
CA LEU A 55 -21.89 -2.89 5.98
C LEU A 55 -21.81 -3.43 7.42
N ALA A 56 -22.90 -3.32 8.20
CA ALA A 56 -22.95 -3.80 9.58
C ALA A 56 -22.88 -5.34 9.66
N ASP A 57 -23.25 -6.05 8.60
CA ASP A 57 -23.18 -7.52 8.54
C ASP A 57 -21.75 -8.05 8.68
N LEU A 58 -20.74 -7.21 8.45
CA LEU A 58 -19.34 -7.54 8.70
C LEU A 58 -19.05 -7.88 10.18
N GLN A 59 -19.84 -7.38 11.12
CA GLN A 59 -19.68 -7.66 12.56
C GLN A 59 -19.91 -9.13 12.90
N ARG A 60 -20.56 -9.89 12.02
CA ARG A 60 -20.80 -11.33 12.19
C ARG A 60 -19.55 -12.17 11.91
N PHE A 61 -18.58 -11.64 11.17
CA PHE A 61 -17.36 -12.34 10.82
C PHE A 61 -16.34 -12.26 11.98
N PRO A 62 -15.61 -13.36 12.26
CA PRO A 62 -14.54 -13.33 13.23
C PRO A 62 -13.39 -12.42 12.78
N ILE A 63 -12.71 -11.80 13.73
CA ILE A 63 -11.50 -11.02 13.47
C ILE A 63 -10.34 -11.97 13.21
N ILE A 64 -9.62 -11.76 12.11
CA ILE A 64 -8.45 -12.55 11.71
C ILE A 64 -7.16 -11.86 12.15
N GLY A 65 -6.29 -12.60 12.83
CA GLY A 65 -4.95 -12.22 13.21
C GLY A 65 -3.86 -12.76 12.28
N LYS A 66 -2.62 -12.29 12.48
CA LYS A 66 -1.45 -12.80 11.74
C LYS A 66 -1.15 -14.27 12.03
N SER A 67 -1.47 -14.76 13.22
CA SER A 67 -1.31 -16.16 13.63
C SER A 67 -2.17 -17.08 12.79
N ASP A 68 -3.42 -16.69 12.54
CA ASP A 68 -4.41 -17.53 11.86
C ASP A 68 -3.99 -17.77 10.41
N VAL A 69 -3.53 -16.71 9.74
CA VAL A 69 -3.01 -16.81 8.37
C VAL A 69 -1.68 -17.57 8.33
N ARG A 70 -0.82 -17.45 9.35
CA ARG A 70 0.43 -18.20 9.40
C ARG A 70 0.23 -19.69 9.63
N ALA A 71 -0.81 -20.08 10.36
CA ALA A 71 -1.11 -21.48 10.62
C ALA A 71 -1.46 -22.22 9.32
N ASN A 72 -2.26 -21.60 8.45
CA ASN A 72 -2.70 -22.19 7.19
C ASN A 72 -2.73 -21.15 6.05
N PRO A 73 -1.57 -20.70 5.51
CA PRO A 73 -1.53 -19.59 4.57
C PRO A 73 -2.27 -19.85 3.25
N ASP A 74 -2.27 -21.11 2.77
CA ASP A 74 -2.90 -21.48 1.52
C ASP A 74 -4.44 -21.42 1.60
N ASP A 75 -5.03 -21.58 2.80
CA ASP A 75 -6.49 -21.47 3.01
C ASP A 75 -7.00 -20.04 2.79
N PHE A 76 -6.11 -19.05 2.85
CA PHE A 76 -6.41 -17.63 2.62
C PHE A 76 -6.19 -17.20 1.17
N LEU A 77 -5.74 -18.10 0.29
CA LEU A 77 -5.55 -17.81 -1.13
C LEU A 77 -6.79 -18.20 -1.92
N ALA A 78 -7.16 -17.34 -2.87
CA ALA A 78 -8.19 -17.67 -3.84
C ALA A 78 -7.68 -18.82 -4.74
N SER A 79 -8.55 -19.78 -5.06
CA SER A 79 -8.18 -20.94 -5.89
C SER A 79 -7.63 -20.57 -7.27
N ASP A 80 -7.96 -19.37 -7.77
CA ASP A 80 -7.53 -18.82 -9.06
C ASP A 80 -6.54 -17.66 -8.93
N PHE A 81 -5.94 -17.43 -7.74
CA PHE A 81 -5.09 -16.27 -7.49
C PHE A 81 -3.92 -16.14 -8.48
N GLN A 82 -3.36 -17.26 -8.96
CA GLN A 82 -2.24 -17.26 -9.91
C GLN A 82 -2.60 -16.61 -11.26
N THR A 83 -3.87 -16.65 -11.67
CA THR A 83 -4.35 -16.03 -12.92
C THR A 83 -4.17 -14.50 -12.91
N HIS A 84 -4.11 -13.91 -11.72
CA HIS A 84 -3.90 -12.48 -11.51
C HIS A 84 -2.42 -12.06 -11.46
N ARG A 85 -1.50 -12.99 -11.77
CA ARG A 85 -0.04 -12.77 -11.77
C ARG A 85 0.46 -12.08 -10.49
N PRO A 86 0.15 -12.65 -9.31
CA PRO A 86 0.49 -12.05 -8.03
C PRO A 86 2.00 -12.00 -7.84
N LEU A 87 2.49 -10.91 -7.24
CA LEU A 87 3.89 -10.80 -6.84
C LEU A 87 4.04 -11.15 -5.36
N PRO A 88 4.97 -12.05 -4.99
CA PRO A 88 5.26 -12.33 -3.60
C PRO A 88 5.87 -11.10 -2.92
N ARG A 89 5.42 -10.83 -1.70
CA ARG A 89 5.85 -9.73 -0.85
C ARG A 89 6.02 -10.24 0.57
N SER A 90 6.71 -9.44 1.38
CA SER A 90 6.94 -9.75 2.79
C SER A 90 6.92 -8.49 3.63
N SER A 91 6.43 -8.59 4.87
CA SER A 91 6.55 -7.50 5.84
C SER A 91 7.99 -7.41 6.35
N GLY A 92 8.48 -6.19 6.61
CA GLY A 92 9.82 -5.97 7.20
C GLY A 92 10.01 -6.55 8.61
N GLY A 93 8.92 -6.88 9.33
CA GLY A 93 8.92 -7.67 10.56
C GLY A 93 9.75 -7.08 11.71
N THR A 94 9.16 -6.19 12.53
CA THR A 94 9.76 -5.79 13.81
C THR A 94 9.88 -6.97 14.79
N THR A 95 9.06 -8.00 14.62
CA THR A 95 9.01 -9.23 15.43
C THR A 95 9.88 -10.38 14.88
N GLY A 96 10.80 -10.10 13.95
CA GLY A 96 11.76 -11.06 13.41
C GLY A 96 11.23 -12.08 12.39
N ILE A 97 9.93 -12.40 12.38
CA ILE A 97 9.33 -13.35 11.42
C ILE A 97 8.58 -12.59 10.30
N PRO A 98 9.12 -12.52 9.08
CA PRO A 98 8.48 -11.82 7.97
C PRO A 98 7.16 -12.51 7.58
N PHE A 99 6.07 -11.73 7.51
CA PHE A 99 4.78 -12.21 7.03
C PHE A 99 4.75 -12.14 5.49
N LYS A 100 4.70 -13.32 4.84
CA LYS A 100 4.62 -13.44 3.38
C LYS A 100 3.19 -13.22 2.91
N TYR A 101 3.02 -12.47 1.84
CA TYR A 101 1.72 -12.22 1.21
C TYR A 101 1.89 -11.97 -0.27
N TYR A 102 0.77 -11.94 -1.00
CA TYR A 102 0.74 -11.71 -2.44
C TYR A 102 0.07 -10.37 -2.76
N ASN A 103 0.55 -9.70 -3.79
CA ASN A 103 -0.07 -8.47 -4.28
C ASN A 103 0.00 -8.43 -5.80
N ASP A 104 -1.15 -8.34 -6.47
CA ASP A 104 -1.23 -8.19 -7.91
C ASP A 104 -0.96 -6.74 -8.35
N THR A 105 -0.82 -6.54 -9.66
CA THR A 105 -0.49 -5.23 -10.22
C THR A 105 -1.61 -4.20 -10.08
N ALA A 106 -2.88 -4.63 -10.11
CA ALA A 106 -4.03 -3.75 -9.99
C ALA A 106 -4.20 -3.26 -8.54
N SER A 107 -4.07 -4.17 -7.58
CA SER A 107 -4.04 -3.89 -6.14
C SER A 107 -2.89 -2.94 -5.79
N TRP A 108 -1.69 -3.19 -6.33
CA TRP A 108 -0.55 -2.28 -6.16
C TRP A 108 -0.77 -0.91 -6.81
N GLY A 109 -1.38 -0.86 -8.00
CA GLY A 109 -1.72 0.37 -8.70
C GLY A 109 -2.73 1.22 -7.94
N LEU A 110 -3.77 0.60 -7.36
CA LEU A 110 -4.77 1.28 -6.54
C LEU A 110 -4.13 1.85 -5.26
N ASN A 111 -3.24 1.08 -4.60
CA ASN A 111 -2.49 1.55 -3.44
C ASN A 111 -1.61 2.78 -3.75
N TRP A 112 -0.98 2.82 -4.93
CA TRP A 112 -0.23 3.99 -5.35
C TRP A 112 -1.12 5.17 -5.70
N ALA A 113 -2.27 4.94 -6.34
CA ALA A 113 -3.23 5.99 -6.63
C ALA A 113 -3.70 6.69 -5.34
N THR A 114 -4.05 5.94 -4.29
CA THR A 114 -4.47 6.52 -3.01
C THR A 114 -3.35 7.30 -2.32
N LYS A 115 -2.10 6.84 -2.42
CA LYS A 115 -0.92 7.57 -1.93
C LYS A 115 -0.69 8.88 -2.69
N ILE A 116 -0.78 8.86 -4.02
CA ILE A 116 -0.63 10.06 -4.85
C ILE A 116 -1.69 11.09 -4.47
N ARG A 117 -2.94 10.66 -4.28
CA ARG A 117 -4.01 11.54 -3.77
C ARG A 117 -3.65 12.14 -2.42
N ALA A 118 -3.24 11.31 -1.45
CA ALA A 118 -2.88 11.79 -0.12
C ALA A 118 -1.70 12.80 -0.16
N PHE A 119 -0.71 12.58 -1.02
CA PHE A 119 0.35 13.57 -1.24
C PHE A 119 -0.18 14.86 -1.86
N GLY A 120 -1.18 14.76 -2.75
CA GLY A 120 -1.89 15.90 -3.32
C GLY A 120 -2.56 16.79 -2.28
N TRP A 121 -3.05 16.23 -1.17
CA TRP A 121 -3.58 17.03 -0.05
C TRP A 121 -2.50 17.90 0.60
N GLY A 122 -1.23 17.46 0.58
CA GLY A 122 -0.08 18.26 0.97
C GLY A 122 0.46 19.18 -0.13
N GLY A 123 -0.22 19.30 -1.28
CA GLY A 123 0.18 20.14 -2.40
C GLY A 123 1.15 19.50 -3.41
N TYR A 124 1.54 18.24 -3.21
CA TYR A 124 2.45 17.53 -4.13
C TYR A 124 1.72 17.05 -5.39
N HIS A 125 2.29 17.34 -6.56
CA HIS A 125 1.78 16.89 -7.85
C HIS A 125 2.81 16.00 -8.54
N LEU A 126 2.44 14.71 -8.70
CA LEU A 126 3.27 13.73 -9.39
C LEU A 126 3.65 14.21 -10.80
N GLY A 127 4.93 14.10 -11.16
CA GLY A 127 5.46 14.50 -12.47
C GLY A 127 5.75 15.99 -12.61
N ARG A 128 5.11 16.87 -11.81
CA ARG A 128 5.45 18.29 -11.73
C ARG A 128 6.51 18.55 -10.67
N ASP A 129 6.25 18.07 -9.46
CA ASP A 129 7.02 18.41 -8.28
C ASP A 129 8.13 17.39 -7.99
N LYS A 130 9.23 17.86 -7.40
CA LYS A 130 10.33 17.01 -6.93
C LYS A 130 10.10 16.59 -5.49
N ILE A 131 10.41 15.33 -5.18
CA ILE A 131 10.28 14.80 -3.81
C ILE A 131 11.55 14.07 -3.38
N ALA A 132 12.00 14.38 -2.17
CA ALA A 132 13.01 13.64 -1.43
C ALA A 132 12.37 12.43 -0.76
N ILE A 133 12.94 11.25 -0.96
CA ILE A 133 12.50 9.99 -0.38
C ILE A 133 13.62 9.52 0.55
N LEU A 134 13.43 9.74 1.84
CA LEU A 134 14.32 9.24 2.86
C LEU A 134 14.06 7.74 3.06
N LYS A 135 15.04 6.90 2.75
CA LYS A 135 14.92 5.44 2.80
C LYS A 135 15.94 4.86 3.77
N GLY A 136 15.47 4.01 4.67
CA GLY A 136 16.34 3.15 5.48
C GLY A 136 16.59 1.80 4.79
N GLY A 137 17.74 1.20 5.10
CA GLY A 137 18.09 -0.21 4.96
C GLY A 137 17.67 -0.83 3.64
N SER A 138 16.89 -1.92 3.71
CA SER A 138 16.42 -2.76 2.59
C SER A 138 15.64 -2.02 1.48
N MET A 139 15.27 -0.75 1.68
CA MET A 139 14.66 0.08 0.64
C MET A 139 15.67 0.91 -0.16
N TYR A 140 16.89 1.05 0.35
CA TYR A 140 18.01 1.69 -0.33
C TYR A 140 18.85 0.61 -1.02
N ASN A 141 19.03 0.75 -2.34
CA ASN A 141 19.82 -0.21 -3.11
C ASN A 141 21.20 0.42 -3.31
N GLU A 142 22.21 -0.09 -2.59
CA GLU A 142 23.60 0.44 -2.61
C GLU A 142 24.37 0.05 -3.88
N GLY A 143 23.79 -0.78 -4.75
CA GLY A 143 24.39 -1.19 -6.01
C GLY A 143 24.28 -0.16 -7.16
N LYS A 144 25.00 -0.42 -8.26
CA LYS A 144 24.93 0.38 -9.50
C LYS A 144 23.49 0.42 -10.02
N ILE A 145 22.88 1.60 -9.98
CA ILE A 145 21.55 1.84 -10.53
C ILE A 145 21.64 1.74 -12.06
N SER A 146 20.89 0.81 -12.67
CA SER A 146 20.87 0.65 -14.13
C SER A 146 20.46 1.94 -14.85
N LEU A 147 20.91 2.12 -16.10
CA LEU A 147 20.53 3.30 -16.90
C LEU A 147 19.01 3.45 -17.01
N LYS A 148 18.29 2.34 -17.16
CA LYS A 148 16.81 2.30 -17.14
C LYS A 148 16.25 2.83 -15.82
N ALA A 149 16.80 2.42 -14.69
CA ALA A 149 16.36 2.88 -13.38
C ALA A 149 16.73 4.36 -13.13
N ARG A 150 17.86 4.84 -13.66
CA ARG A 150 18.22 6.27 -13.63
C ARG A 150 17.24 7.11 -14.45
N LEU A 151 16.96 6.70 -15.68
CA LEU A 151 15.98 7.37 -16.54
C LEU A 151 14.58 7.36 -15.89
N TRP A 152 14.16 6.23 -15.33
CA TRP A 152 12.90 6.11 -14.61
C TRP A 152 12.82 7.01 -13.37
N ARG A 153 13.90 7.13 -12.59
CA ARG A 153 13.94 8.06 -11.45
C ARG A 153 13.90 9.52 -11.91
N TRP A 154 14.59 9.84 -13.00
CA TRP A 154 14.59 11.17 -13.60
C TRP A 154 13.19 11.57 -14.08
N THR A 155 12.47 10.69 -14.79
CA THR A 155 11.10 10.97 -15.21
C THR A 155 10.13 11.11 -14.03
N GLN A 156 10.38 10.36 -12.95
CA GLN A 156 9.57 10.45 -11.73
C GLN A 156 9.91 11.63 -10.82
N ARG A 157 11.02 12.34 -11.07
CA ARG A 157 11.52 13.44 -10.20
C ARG A 157 11.66 13.02 -8.73
N ASN A 158 12.04 11.77 -8.52
CA ASN A 158 12.16 11.12 -7.21
C ASN A 158 13.63 10.99 -6.81
N TYR A 159 14.01 11.61 -5.69
CA TYR A 159 15.39 11.63 -5.20
C TYR A 159 15.48 10.82 -3.91
N SER A 160 16.29 9.76 -3.89
CA SER A 160 16.39 8.88 -2.72
C SER A 160 17.62 9.21 -1.89
N PHE A 161 17.45 9.32 -0.57
CA PHE A 161 18.50 9.60 0.40
C PHE A 161 18.58 8.42 1.39
N ASN A 162 19.80 7.95 1.70
CA ASN A 162 19.99 6.87 2.66
C ASN A 162 20.03 7.45 4.07
N ILE A 163 19.12 7.02 4.94
CA ILE A 163 19.02 7.50 6.33
C ILE A 163 19.40 6.42 7.35
N MET A 164 20.21 5.43 6.96
CA MET A 164 20.74 4.43 7.89
C MET A 164 21.78 5.03 8.84
N SER A 165 22.59 5.96 8.35
CA SER A 165 23.46 6.83 9.13
C SER A 165 22.91 8.25 8.96
N MET A 166 22.53 8.90 10.06
CA MET A 166 22.02 10.27 10.08
C MET A 166 22.96 11.16 10.89
N SER A 167 24.25 11.20 10.52
CA SER A 167 25.16 12.16 11.14
C SER A 167 24.82 13.58 10.71
N ASP A 168 25.10 14.57 11.56
CA ASP A 168 24.79 15.97 11.27
C ASP A 168 25.42 16.45 9.96
N GLU A 169 26.65 16.01 9.66
CA GLU A 169 27.34 16.31 8.40
C GLU A 169 26.58 15.77 7.19
N GLN A 170 26.14 14.50 7.24
CA GLN A 170 25.40 13.87 6.16
C GLN A 170 24.03 14.52 5.95
N MET A 171 23.35 14.89 7.04
CA MET A 171 22.07 15.56 7.00
C MET A 171 22.19 16.98 6.43
N ASN A 172 23.25 17.72 6.78
CA ASN A 172 23.57 19.01 6.19
C ASN A 172 23.85 18.92 4.69
N MET A 173 24.63 17.91 4.26
CA MET A 173 24.83 17.64 2.84
C MET A 173 23.51 17.38 2.12
N TYR A 174 22.63 16.56 2.69
CA TYR A 174 21.31 16.29 2.11
C TYR A 174 20.44 17.53 2.02
N ALA A 175 20.45 18.40 3.03
CA ALA A 175 19.73 19.67 3.00
C ALA A 175 20.23 20.58 1.87
N GLN A 176 21.54 20.69 1.69
CA GLN A 176 22.17 21.46 0.60
C GLN A 176 21.81 20.89 -0.78
N ASP A 177 21.85 19.56 -0.93
CA ASP A 177 21.45 18.87 -2.17
C ASP A 177 19.98 19.11 -2.50
N MET A 178 19.10 19.03 -1.50
CA MET A 178 17.67 19.31 -1.69
C MET A 178 17.43 20.76 -2.11
N ALA A 179 18.12 21.71 -1.46
CA ALA A 179 18.03 23.13 -1.78
C ALA A 179 18.52 23.45 -3.21
N SER A 180 19.70 22.95 -3.59
CA SER A 180 20.27 23.16 -4.94
C SER A 180 19.38 22.61 -6.05
N GLN A 181 18.69 21.50 -5.77
CA GLN A 181 17.76 20.88 -6.70
C GLN A 181 16.34 21.44 -6.62
N LYS A 182 16.08 22.41 -5.72
CA LYS A 182 14.76 23.02 -5.47
C LYS A 182 13.70 21.96 -5.15
N ILE A 183 14.06 20.96 -4.33
CA ILE A 183 13.14 19.95 -3.84
C ILE A 183 12.26 20.57 -2.74
N ARG A 184 10.95 20.47 -2.89
CA ARG A 184 9.97 21.11 -1.97
C ARG A 184 9.20 20.11 -1.12
N PHE A 185 9.27 18.83 -1.46
CA PHE A 185 8.53 17.78 -0.77
C PHE A 185 9.51 16.73 -0.23
N MET A 186 9.19 16.19 0.94
CA MET A 186 9.96 15.13 1.56
C MET A 186 9.00 14.06 2.08
N ARG A 187 9.40 12.79 1.96
CA ARG A 187 8.73 11.67 2.63
C ARG A 187 9.75 10.71 3.20
N GLY A 188 9.46 10.19 4.39
CA GLY A 188 10.36 9.32 5.13
C GLY A 188 9.71 8.82 6.41
N TYR A 189 10.50 8.15 7.25
CA TYR A 189 10.11 7.90 8.62
C TYR A 189 10.04 9.22 9.39
N PRO A 190 9.05 9.43 10.29
CA PRO A 190 8.94 10.64 11.10
C PRO A 190 10.24 11.01 11.82
N SER A 191 10.95 10.01 12.36
CA SER A 191 12.24 10.18 13.05
C SER A 191 13.36 10.74 12.16
N ALA A 192 13.33 10.44 10.87
CA ALA A 192 14.32 10.93 9.92
C ALA A 192 13.92 12.30 9.36
N THR A 193 12.62 12.55 9.17
CA THR A 193 12.14 13.86 8.72
C THR A 193 12.28 14.92 9.81
N SER A 194 12.16 14.56 11.09
CA SER A 194 12.33 15.50 12.20
C SER A 194 13.76 16.02 12.33
N SER A 195 14.76 15.26 11.87
CA SER A 195 16.15 15.71 11.87
C SER A 195 16.45 16.83 10.87
N PHE A 196 15.48 17.21 10.03
CA PHE A 196 15.57 18.35 9.11
C PHE A 196 14.74 19.57 9.55
N ALA A 197 14.04 19.48 10.70
CA ALA A 197 13.22 20.56 11.26
C ALA A 197 14.02 21.42 12.23
#